data_AF-A0A2N2LC06-F1
#
_entry.id   AF-A0A2N2LC06-F1
#
_cell.length_a   1.000
_cell.length_b   1.000
_cell.length_c   1.000
_cell.angle_alpha   90.00
_cell.angle_beta   90.00
_cell.angle_gamma   90.00
#
_symmetry.space_group_name_H-M   'P 1'
#
loop_
_entity.id
_entity.type
_entity.pdbx_description
1 polymer ?
#
loop_
_entity_poly.entity_id
_entity_poly.type
_entity_poly.pdbx_seq_one_letter_code
_entity_poly.pdbx_strand_id
1 'polypeptide(L)'
;MVDLNLTKLSVLLRAAEAYASNDVSGICENALMLYPDSRYPFVLSADYSLPLHLFSPRLAAMLTRNEDELDAVGMWNLISARENIIRMVSATELKRTAAESLGKQLEDRYPDDKFYVKRKQMIGYMVKVVMECFGYLVHSSRTQVDTFREGADPEKRKSNYFKTATRYTAMRIEDRDALLIQIPDEKIRAAFVSITDLIHKGETAFQALYQIDELSYWDSL
;
A
#
# COMPACT_ATOMS: atom_id res chain seq x y z
N MET A 1 -15.51 -3.55 -11.53
CA MET A 1 -14.56 -4.04 -12.55
C MET A 1 -13.21 -3.48 -12.16
N VAL A 2 -12.20 -4.34 -12.03
CA VAL A 2 -10.84 -3.90 -11.69
C VAL A 2 -10.32 -3.05 -12.85
N ASP A 3 -9.71 -1.91 -12.53
CA ASP A 3 -9.17 -1.01 -13.55
C ASP A 3 -7.71 -1.39 -13.83
N LEU A 4 -7.53 -2.22 -14.86
CA LEU A 4 -6.25 -2.82 -15.23
C LEU A 4 -5.47 -1.92 -16.21
N ASN A 5 -4.79 -0.93 -15.65
CA ASN A 5 -3.92 -0.02 -16.39
C ASN A 5 -2.58 0.12 -15.67
N LEU A 6 -1.49 -0.18 -16.38
CA LEU A 6 -0.12 -0.07 -15.86
C LEU A 6 0.19 1.29 -15.23
N THR A 7 -0.35 2.38 -15.78
CA THR A 7 -0.14 3.75 -15.24
C THR A 7 -0.73 3.95 -13.84
N LYS A 8 -1.65 3.08 -13.42
CA LYS A 8 -2.19 3.09 -12.06
C LYS A 8 -1.30 2.37 -11.06
N LEU A 9 -0.37 1.54 -11.51
CA LEU A 9 0.67 0.98 -10.66
C LEU A 9 1.67 2.09 -10.32
N SER A 10 1.78 2.37 -9.04
CA SER A 10 2.68 3.39 -8.51
C SER A 10 4.07 2.82 -8.27
N VAL A 11 4.18 1.50 -8.15
CA VAL A 11 5.31 0.80 -7.58
C VAL A 11 5.76 -0.39 -8.43
N LEU A 12 4.89 -1.37 -8.67
CA LEU A 12 5.30 -2.69 -9.18
C LEU A 12 5.95 -2.61 -10.57
N LEU A 13 5.38 -1.81 -11.48
CA LEU A 13 5.96 -1.60 -12.80
C LEU A 13 7.32 -0.91 -12.72
N ARG A 14 7.46 0.12 -11.87
CA ARG A 14 8.72 0.86 -11.71
C ARG A 14 9.82 0.01 -11.09
N ALA A 15 9.45 -0.86 -10.15
CA ALA A 15 10.37 -1.86 -9.62
C ALA A 15 10.85 -2.79 -10.73
N ALA A 16 9.92 -3.36 -11.52
CA ALA A 16 10.28 -4.21 -12.65
C ALA A 16 11.19 -3.50 -13.67
N GLU A 17 10.88 -2.26 -14.03
CA GLU A 17 11.68 -1.41 -14.91
C GLU A 17 13.11 -1.22 -14.38
N ALA A 18 13.24 -0.79 -13.12
CA ALA A 18 14.52 -0.49 -12.48
C ALA A 18 15.40 -1.73 -12.28
N TYR A 19 14.81 -2.86 -11.88
CA TYR A 19 15.56 -4.12 -11.75
C TYR A 19 15.95 -4.68 -13.12
N ALA A 20 15.10 -4.58 -14.14
CA ALA A 20 15.42 -5.05 -15.48
C ALA A 20 16.53 -4.21 -16.16
N SER A 21 16.60 -2.91 -15.86
CA SER A 21 17.65 -2.01 -16.34
C SER A 21 18.89 -1.95 -15.46
N ASN A 22 18.84 -2.57 -14.27
CA ASN A 22 19.85 -2.45 -13.21
C ASN A 22 20.10 -0.97 -12.77
N ASP A 23 19.07 -0.12 -12.86
CA ASP A 23 19.10 1.27 -12.43
C ASP A 23 18.31 1.46 -11.13
N VAL A 24 18.94 1.02 -10.03
CA VAL A 24 18.36 1.09 -8.66
C VAL A 24 19.10 2.07 -7.75
N SER A 25 20.08 2.81 -8.28
CA SER A 25 20.99 3.68 -7.51
C SER A 25 20.25 4.69 -6.63
N GLY A 26 19.32 5.46 -7.21
CA GLY A 26 18.51 6.43 -6.46
C GLY A 26 17.58 5.79 -5.43
N ILE A 27 17.19 4.52 -5.63
CA ILE A 27 16.40 3.77 -4.66
C ILE A 27 17.26 3.35 -3.47
N CYS A 28 18.49 2.89 -3.71
CA CYS A 28 19.47 2.59 -2.67
C CYS A 28 19.76 3.81 -1.79
N GLU A 29 19.99 4.98 -2.40
CA GLU A 29 20.25 6.22 -1.68
C GLU A 29 19.09 6.61 -0.76
N ASN A 30 17.86 6.58 -1.29
CA ASN A 30 16.65 6.84 -0.49
C ASN A 30 16.48 5.82 0.65
N ALA A 31 16.78 4.54 0.39
CA ALA A 31 16.68 3.48 1.39
C ALA A 31 17.67 3.69 2.54
N LEU A 32 18.93 3.99 2.24
CA LEU A 32 19.96 4.28 3.25
C LEU A 32 19.63 5.52 4.07
N MET A 33 19.03 6.53 3.45
CA MET A 33 18.64 7.75 4.14
C MET A 33 17.47 7.53 5.11
N LEU A 34 16.47 6.73 4.72
CA LEU A 34 15.27 6.47 5.53
C LEU A 34 15.48 5.34 6.55
N TYR A 35 16.34 4.38 6.25
CA TYR A 35 16.58 3.17 7.05
C TYR A 35 18.10 2.95 7.22
N PRO A 36 18.77 3.77 8.05
CA PRO A 36 20.22 3.79 8.17
C PRO A 36 20.81 2.50 8.78
N ASP A 37 19.99 1.70 9.45
CA ASP A 37 20.36 0.38 9.98
C ASP A 37 20.19 -0.76 8.97
N SER A 38 19.86 -0.43 7.71
CA SER A 38 19.60 -1.38 6.63
C SER A 38 18.47 -2.38 6.91
N ARG A 39 17.58 -2.10 7.87
CA ARG A 39 16.36 -2.89 8.09
C ARG A 39 15.24 -2.36 7.23
N TYR A 40 15.23 -2.83 5.99
CA TYR A 40 14.31 -2.39 4.95
C TYR A 40 12.92 -3.05 5.08
N PRO A 41 11.83 -2.26 5.17
CA PRO A 41 10.48 -2.79 5.10
C PRO A 41 10.08 -3.07 3.64
N PHE A 42 9.08 -3.93 3.43
CA PHE A 42 8.56 -4.26 2.09
C PHE A 42 9.61 -4.79 1.10
N VAL A 43 10.61 -5.53 1.59
CA VAL A 43 11.56 -6.26 0.74
C VAL A 43 10.94 -7.58 0.29
N LEU A 44 11.16 -7.95 -0.97
CA LEU A 44 10.60 -9.18 -1.53
C LEU A 44 11.54 -10.35 -1.31
N SER A 45 12.79 -10.27 -1.78
CA SER A 45 13.78 -11.34 -1.70
C SER A 45 15.20 -10.78 -1.77
N ALA A 46 16.23 -11.64 -1.76
CA ALA A 46 17.62 -11.22 -1.98
C ALA A 46 17.84 -10.59 -3.38
N ASP A 47 17.18 -11.13 -4.40
CA ASP A 47 17.24 -10.61 -5.78
C ASP A 47 16.49 -9.28 -5.93
N TYR A 48 15.54 -9.02 -5.04
CA TYR A 48 14.72 -7.81 -4.97
C TYR A 48 14.85 -7.17 -3.58
N SER A 49 16.09 -6.82 -3.23
CA SER A 49 16.52 -6.48 -1.86
C SER A 49 16.18 -5.07 -1.38
N LEU A 50 15.68 -4.21 -2.26
CA LEU A 50 15.32 -2.83 -1.90
C LEU A 50 13.84 -2.70 -1.50
N PRO A 51 13.52 -1.74 -0.60
CA PRO A 51 12.16 -1.52 -0.16
C PRO A 51 11.23 -1.18 -1.34
N LEU A 52 10.22 -2.03 -1.59
CA LEU A 52 9.35 -1.91 -2.75
C LEU A 52 8.63 -0.55 -2.81
N HIS A 53 8.20 -0.02 -1.67
CA HIS A 53 7.51 1.28 -1.59
C HIS A 53 8.34 2.48 -2.13
N LEU A 54 9.67 2.40 -2.13
CA LEU A 54 10.54 3.49 -2.60
C LEU A 54 10.59 3.61 -4.12
N PHE A 55 10.13 2.59 -4.86
CA PHE A 55 9.94 2.69 -6.30
C PHE A 55 8.76 3.59 -6.69
N SER A 56 7.98 4.09 -5.72
CA SER A 56 7.07 5.22 -5.92
C SER A 56 7.83 6.55 -5.80
N PRO A 57 8.01 7.32 -6.89
CA PRO A 57 8.77 8.57 -6.83
C PRO A 57 8.09 9.61 -5.94
N ARG A 58 6.75 9.64 -5.96
CA ARG A 58 5.96 10.56 -5.13
C ARG A 58 6.08 10.21 -3.65
N LEU A 59 6.01 8.93 -3.28
CA LEU A 59 6.18 8.54 -1.88
C LEU A 59 7.61 8.80 -1.43
N ALA A 60 8.60 8.42 -2.23
CA ALA A 60 10.00 8.67 -1.93
C ALA A 60 10.23 10.17 -1.66
N ALA A 61 9.75 11.07 -2.53
CA ALA A 61 9.85 12.51 -2.32
C ALA A 61 9.18 12.99 -1.01
N MET A 62 7.96 12.49 -0.71
CA MET A 62 7.24 12.82 0.53
C MET A 62 8.05 12.44 1.79
N LEU A 63 8.67 11.26 1.79
CA LEU A 63 9.41 10.75 2.95
C LEU A 63 10.79 11.38 3.10
N THR A 64 11.44 11.71 1.99
CA THR A 64 12.85 12.15 1.98
C THR A 64 13.03 13.65 2.08
N ARG A 65 12.11 14.44 1.51
CA ARG A 65 12.25 15.89 1.39
C ARG A 65 11.34 16.67 2.33
N ASN A 66 10.41 15.99 3.01
CA ASN A 66 9.42 16.59 3.91
C ASN A 66 8.69 17.81 3.27
N GLU A 67 8.45 17.76 1.95
CA GLU A 67 7.96 18.90 1.15
C GLU A 67 6.59 19.43 1.60
N ASP A 68 5.82 18.63 2.33
CA ASP A 68 4.42 18.94 2.61
C ASP A 68 4.17 19.56 4.01
N GLU A 69 5.14 19.57 4.94
CA GLU A 69 4.94 19.95 6.35
C GLU A 69 3.84 19.15 7.10
N LEU A 70 3.43 18.00 6.56
CA LEU A 70 2.29 17.22 7.04
C LEU A 70 2.65 15.97 7.85
N ASP A 71 3.84 15.88 8.45
CA ASP A 71 4.29 14.67 9.17
C ASP A 71 4.22 13.41 8.27
N ALA A 72 4.79 13.49 7.06
CA ALA A 72 4.72 12.39 6.09
C ALA A 72 5.34 11.10 6.64
N VAL A 73 6.48 11.19 7.32
CA VAL A 73 7.18 10.05 7.93
C VAL A 73 6.36 9.44 9.06
N GLY A 74 5.83 10.24 10.00
CA GLY A 74 5.02 9.72 11.09
C GLY A 74 3.73 9.06 10.60
N MET A 75 3.15 9.58 9.52
CA MET A 75 1.96 9.01 8.92
C MET A 75 2.26 7.74 8.12
N TRP A 76 3.39 7.68 7.42
CA TRP A 76 3.86 6.45 6.79
C TRP A 76 4.08 5.36 7.82
N ASN A 77 4.75 5.66 8.93
CA ASN A 77 4.97 4.71 10.03
C ASN A 77 3.64 4.21 10.63
N LEU A 78 2.64 5.09 10.77
CA LEU A 78 1.31 4.67 11.21
C LEU A 78 0.65 3.72 10.20
N ILE A 79 0.63 4.07 8.91
CA ILE A 79 -0.07 3.29 7.88
C ILE A 79 0.63 1.94 7.63
N SER A 80 1.96 1.93 7.66
CA SER A 80 2.79 0.75 7.43
C SER A 80 3.02 -0.12 8.67
N ALA A 81 2.49 0.28 9.83
CA ALA A 81 2.49 -0.59 11.00
C ALA A 81 1.74 -1.89 10.70
N ARG A 82 2.28 -3.01 11.18
CA ARG A 82 1.75 -4.36 10.94
C ARG A 82 0.26 -4.45 11.20
N GLU A 83 -0.19 -3.96 12.35
CA GLU A 83 -1.59 -4.03 12.79
C GLU A 83 -2.51 -3.24 11.85
N ASN A 84 -2.00 -2.15 11.28
CA ASN A 84 -2.75 -1.31 10.36
C ASN A 84 -2.80 -1.88 8.95
N ILE A 85 -1.74 -2.56 8.52
CA ILE A 85 -1.75 -3.37 7.30
C ILE A 85 -2.79 -4.48 7.42
N ILE A 86 -2.77 -5.26 8.51
CA ILE A 86 -3.75 -6.34 8.75
C ILE A 86 -5.18 -5.79 8.70
N ARG A 87 -5.44 -4.67 9.40
CA ARG A 87 -6.76 -4.00 9.37
C ARG A 87 -7.20 -3.60 7.95
N MET A 88 -6.29 -3.07 7.14
CA MET A 88 -6.57 -2.67 5.76
C MET A 88 -6.84 -3.86 4.85
N VAL A 89 -6.06 -4.94 5.00
CA VAL A 89 -6.24 -6.22 4.31
C VAL A 89 -7.60 -6.83 4.67
N SER A 90 -7.88 -7.02 5.95
CA SER A 90 -9.16 -7.58 6.41
C SER A 90 -10.36 -6.72 5.98
N ALA A 91 -10.25 -5.39 6.02
CA ALA A 91 -11.30 -4.51 5.51
C ALA A 91 -11.55 -4.73 4.01
N THR A 92 -10.48 -4.93 3.24
CA THR A 92 -10.55 -5.20 1.80
C THR A 92 -11.22 -6.54 1.50
N GLU A 93 -10.89 -7.59 2.25
CA GLU A 93 -11.52 -8.91 2.15
C GLU A 93 -13.03 -8.87 2.46
N LEU A 94 -13.42 -8.05 3.44
CA LEU A 94 -14.81 -7.73 3.75
C LEU A 94 -15.48 -6.79 2.74
N LYS A 95 -14.84 -6.53 1.60
CA LYS A 95 -15.31 -5.65 0.51
C LYS A 95 -15.55 -4.20 0.95
N ARG A 96 -14.90 -3.77 2.03
CA ARG A 96 -14.88 -2.38 2.52
C ARG A 96 -13.69 -1.63 1.93
N THR A 97 -13.62 -0.33 2.22
CA THR A 97 -12.45 0.47 1.81
C THR A 97 -11.32 0.26 2.81
N ALA A 98 -10.07 0.12 2.33
CA ALA A 98 -8.92 -0.11 3.21
C ALA A 98 -8.77 1.00 4.26
N ALA A 99 -8.83 2.26 3.82
CA ALA A 99 -8.63 3.44 4.66
C ALA A 99 -9.71 3.62 5.75
N GLU A 100 -10.91 3.05 5.59
CA GLU A 100 -11.98 3.10 6.61
C GLU A 100 -11.50 2.52 7.95
N SER A 101 -10.69 1.46 7.89
CA SER A 101 -10.16 0.75 9.07
C SER A 101 -9.21 1.60 9.92
N LEU A 102 -8.65 2.66 9.34
CA LEU A 102 -7.70 3.58 9.99
C LEU A 102 -8.39 4.84 10.53
N GLY A 103 -9.67 5.06 10.22
CA GLY A 103 -10.35 6.34 10.45
C GLY A 103 -10.23 6.85 11.88
N LYS A 104 -10.49 5.99 12.88
CA LYS A 104 -10.44 6.40 14.29
C LYS A 104 -9.02 6.80 14.75
N GLN A 105 -7.99 6.05 14.33
CA GLN A 105 -6.60 6.37 14.68
C GLN A 105 -6.16 7.71 14.06
N LEU A 106 -6.64 8.00 12.85
CA LEU A 106 -6.35 9.26 12.16
C LEU A 106 -7.06 10.45 12.81
N GLU A 107 -8.31 10.27 13.23
CA GLU A 107 -9.04 11.28 14.02
C GLU A 107 -8.34 11.57 15.34
N ASP A 108 -7.87 10.54 16.04
CA ASP A 108 -7.19 10.69 17.34
C ASP A 108 -5.80 11.32 17.18
N ARG A 109 -5.09 11.01 16.09
CA ARG A 109 -3.74 11.56 15.83
C ARG A 109 -3.77 12.99 15.31
N TYR A 110 -4.79 13.35 14.52
CA TYR A 110 -4.91 14.66 13.89
C TYR A 110 -6.25 15.31 14.24
N PRO A 111 -6.47 15.66 15.52
CA PRO A 111 -7.66 16.41 15.92
C PRO A 111 -7.65 17.79 15.28
N ASP A 112 -8.81 18.25 14.80
CA ASP A 112 -9.01 19.58 14.20
C ASP A 112 -8.01 19.92 13.07
N ASP A 113 -7.73 18.94 12.20
CA ASP A 113 -6.72 19.04 11.15
C ASP A 113 -6.99 20.19 10.16
N LYS A 114 -6.30 21.31 10.34
CA LYS A 114 -6.34 22.48 9.45
C LYS A 114 -5.93 22.14 8.01
N PHE A 115 -5.21 21.05 7.80
CA PHE A 115 -4.76 20.57 6.49
C PHE A 115 -5.50 19.31 6.02
N TYR A 116 -6.68 19.05 6.58
CA TYR A 116 -7.47 17.83 6.37
C TYR A 116 -7.54 17.35 4.91
N VAL A 117 -7.77 18.25 3.95
CA VAL A 117 -7.87 17.89 2.53
C VAL A 117 -6.54 17.35 1.99
N LYS A 118 -5.42 18.06 2.26
CA LYS A 118 -4.08 17.63 1.81
C LYS A 118 -3.66 16.34 2.51
N ARG A 119 -3.89 16.24 3.82
CA ARG A 119 -3.59 15.02 4.59
C ARG A 119 -4.37 13.82 4.08
N LYS A 120 -5.68 13.97 3.82
CA LYS A 120 -6.51 12.91 3.25
C LYS A 120 -5.98 12.41 1.90
N GLN A 121 -5.49 13.31 1.05
CA GLN A 121 -4.88 12.94 -0.24
C GLN A 121 -3.57 12.17 -0.05
N MET A 122 -2.72 12.63 0.87
CA MET A 122 -1.46 11.94 1.21
C MET A 122 -1.74 10.55 1.80
N ILE A 123 -2.66 10.42 2.76
CA ILE A 123 -3.06 9.12 3.33
C ILE A 123 -3.57 8.20 2.24
N GLY A 124 -4.48 8.68 1.38
CA GLY A 124 -5.01 7.88 0.28
C GLY A 124 -3.92 7.38 -0.67
N TYR A 125 -2.87 8.18 -0.90
CA TYR A 125 -1.73 7.78 -1.70
C TYR A 125 -0.85 6.74 -0.99
N MET A 126 -0.55 6.94 0.29
CA MET A 126 0.23 5.99 1.10
C MET A 126 -0.49 4.64 1.22
N VAL A 127 -1.81 4.64 1.49
CA VAL A 127 -2.62 3.41 1.49
C VAL A 127 -2.54 2.73 0.13
N LYS A 128 -2.66 3.47 -0.98
CA LYS A 128 -2.51 2.88 -2.32
C LYS A 128 -1.15 2.19 -2.49
N VAL A 129 -0.06 2.83 -2.09
CA VAL A 129 1.29 2.25 -2.19
C VAL A 129 1.42 0.99 -1.33
N VAL A 130 0.95 1.03 -0.08
CA VAL A 130 0.97 -0.14 0.80
C VAL A 130 0.17 -1.29 0.20
N MET A 131 -1.09 -1.05 -0.16
CA MET A 131 -1.95 -2.08 -0.76
C MET A 131 -1.32 -2.67 -2.03
N GLU A 132 -0.71 -1.84 -2.88
CA GLU A 132 0.01 -2.31 -4.07
C GLU A 132 1.23 -3.18 -3.74
N CYS A 133 1.98 -2.87 -2.67
CA CYS A 133 3.10 -3.70 -2.21
C CYS A 133 2.65 -5.10 -1.76
N PHE A 134 1.39 -5.27 -1.35
CA PHE A 134 0.76 -6.55 -1.04
C PHE A 134 -0.02 -7.15 -2.21
N GLY A 135 0.17 -6.64 -3.43
CA GLY A 135 -0.47 -7.19 -4.62
C GLY A 135 -1.96 -6.88 -4.71
N TYR A 136 -2.45 -5.82 -4.06
CA TYR A 136 -3.81 -5.36 -4.24
C TYR A 136 -3.93 -4.31 -5.34
N LEU A 137 -4.96 -4.46 -6.16
CA LEU A 137 -5.32 -3.56 -7.24
C LEU A 137 -6.50 -2.66 -6.87
N VAL A 138 -6.56 -1.48 -7.48
CA VAL A 138 -7.70 -0.58 -7.31
C VAL A 138 -8.92 -1.17 -8.01
N HIS A 139 -9.93 -1.54 -7.21
CA HIS A 139 -11.21 -2.03 -7.73
C HIS A 139 -12.18 -0.88 -8.01
N SER A 140 -12.32 0.05 -7.08
CA SER A 140 -13.18 1.23 -7.26
C SER A 140 -12.66 2.42 -6.46
N SER A 141 -12.58 3.57 -7.12
CA SER A 141 -12.17 4.83 -6.50
C SER A 141 -13.38 5.58 -5.94
N ARG A 142 -13.14 6.40 -4.90
CA ARG A 142 -14.15 7.30 -4.29
C ARG A 142 -15.43 6.59 -3.81
N THR A 143 -15.32 5.34 -3.37
CA THR A 143 -16.44 4.61 -2.80
C THR A 143 -16.84 5.22 -1.47
N GLN A 144 -18.13 5.39 -1.25
CA GLN A 144 -18.65 5.89 0.03
C GLN A 144 -18.25 4.93 1.15
N VAL A 145 -17.71 5.51 2.22
CA VAL A 145 -17.42 4.76 3.44
C VAL A 145 -18.76 4.55 4.14
N ASP A 146 -19.17 3.28 4.22
CA ASP A 146 -20.46 2.92 4.77
C ASP A 146 -20.35 2.79 6.29
N THR A 147 -20.79 3.85 6.97
CA THR A 147 -20.91 3.87 8.43
C THR A 147 -22.33 3.54 8.90
N PHE A 148 -23.25 3.19 7.99
CA PHE A 148 -24.61 2.79 8.37
C PHE A 148 -24.62 1.35 8.90
N ARG A 149 -25.36 1.16 9.98
CA ARG A 149 -25.99 -0.14 10.26
C ARG A 149 -27.44 -0.01 9.81
N GLU A 150 -28.04 -1.06 9.26
CA GLU A 150 -29.48 -1.06 8.99
C GLU A 150 -30.25 -0.66 10.26
N GLY A 151 -31.13 0.33 10.14
CA GLY A 151 -31.90 0.89 11.26
C GLY A 151 -31.17 1.91 12.15
N ALA A 152 -29.93 2.30 11.82
CA ALA A 152 -29.22 3.35 12.56
C ALA A 152 -29.69 4.77 12.18
N ASP A 153 -29.81 5.62 13.18
CA ASP A 153 -30.15 7.03 13.04
C ASP A 153 -29.08 7.79 12.23
N PRO A 154 -29.44 8.40 11.08
CA PRO A 154 -28.51 9.19 10.25
C PRO A 154 -27.82 10.33 10.99
N GLU A 155 -28.46 10.92 12.00
CA GLU A 155 -27.92 12.01 12.82
C GLU A 155 -26.83 11.52 13.79
N LYS A 156 -26.87 10.23 14.15
CA LYS A 156 -25.89 9.56 15.04
C LYS A 156 -24.76 8.90 14.28
N ARG A 157 -24.54 9.29 13.02
CA ARG A 157 -23.45 8.80 12.19
C ARG A 157 -22.14 8.87 12.98
N LYS A 158 -21.50 7.71 13.22
CA LYS A 158 -20.09 7.72 13.64
C LYS A 158 -19.30 8.38 12.50
N SER A 159 -18.69 9.54 12.77
CA SER A 159 -17.78 10.14 11.81
C SER A 159 -16.70 9.12 11.47
N ASN A 160 -16.35 9.07 10.20
CA ASN A 160 -15.11 8.46 9.78
C ASN A 160 -14.28 9.57 9.15
N TYR A 161 -12.99 9.57 9.42
CA TYR A 161 -12.01 10.44 8.78
C TYR A 161 -12.16 10.49 7.26
N PHE A 162 -12.68 9.42 6.64
CA PHE A 162 -12.98 9.38 5.21
C PHE A 162 -14.49 9.35 4.95
N LYS A 163 -15.01 10.35 4.23
CA LYS A 163 -16.34 10.27 3.59
C LYS A 163 -16.38 9.28 2.42
N THR A 164 -15.28 9.21 1.69
CA THR A 164 -15.06 8.33 0.54
C THR A 164 -13.62 7.86 0.54
N ALA A 165 -13.38 6.63 0.10
CA ALA A 165 -12.08 6.00 0.01
C ALA A 165 -12.03 4.97 -1.14
N THR A 166 -10.84 4.44 -1.41
CA THR A 166 -10.63 3.44 -2.47
C THR A 166 -10.93 2.05 -1.95
N ARG A 167 -11.66 1.24 -2.73
CA ARG A 167 -11.74 -0.20 -2.55
C ARG A 167 -10.69 -0.88 -3.40
N TYR A 168 -10.12 -1.93 -2.83
CA TYR A 168 -9.10 -2.74 -3.45
C TYR A 168 -9.62 -4.16 -3.68
N THR A 169 -8.89 -4.93 -4.46
CA THR A 169 -9.05 -6.38 -4.58
C THR A 169 -7.68 -7.01 -4.72
N ALA A 170 -7.49 -8.22 -4.21
CA ALA A 170 -6.27 -8.97 -4.48
C ALA A 170 -6.10 -9.17 -5.99
N MET A 171 -4.88 -8.98 -6.50
CA MET A 171 -4.51 -9.27 -7.87
C MET A 171 -4.61 -10.77 -8.11
N ARG A 172 -5.39 -11.15 -9.12
CA ARG A 172 -5.44 -12.54 -9.59
C ARG A 172 -4.40 -12.75 -10.69
N ILE A 173 -4.14 -14.02 -11.00
CA ILE A 173 -3.26 -14.40 -12.10
C ILE A 173 -3.77 -13.79 -13.43
N GLU A 174 -5.08 -13.77 -13.65
CA GLU A 174 -5.65 -13.20 -14.88
C GLU A 174 -5.47 -11.66 -14.94
N ASP A 175 -5.54 -10.99 -13.78
CA ASP A 175 -5.28 -9.54 -13.70
C ASP A 175 -3.82 -9.23 -14.01
N ARG A 176 -2.89 -10.02 -13.47
CA ARG A 176 -1.45 -9.93 -13.76
C ARG A 176 -1.19 -10.15 -15.24
N ASP A 177 -1.75 -11.20 -15.83
CA ASP A 177 -1.53 -11.55 -17.24
C ASP A 177 -2.04 -10.45 -18.19
N ALA A 178 -3.17 -9.83 -17.86
CA ALA A 178 -3.68 -8.66 -18.58
C ALA A 178 -2.76 -7.43 -18.47
N LEU A 179 -2.08 -7.24 -17.33
CA LEU A 179 -1.08 -6.18 -17.17
C LEU A 179 0.21 -6.51 -17.96
N LEU A 180 0.65 -7.77 -17.97
CA LEU A 180 1.85 -8.22 -18.70
C LEU A 180 1.76 -7.97 -20.20
N ILE A 181 0.57 -8.10 -20.80
CA ILE A 181 0.34 -7.80 -22.23
C ILE A 181 0.71 -6.34 -22.56
N GLN A 182 0.58 -5.43 -21.60
CA GLN A 182 0.87 -4.00 -21.77
C GLN A 182 2.38 -3.68 -21.66
N ILE A 183 3.22 -4.65 -21.25
CA ILE A 183 4.68 -4.47 -21.08
C ILE A 183 5.42 -5.01 -22.31
N PRO A 184 5.95 -4.16 -23.21
CA PRO A 184 6.55 -4.61 -24.46
C PRO A 184 7.92 -5.28 -24.26
N ASP A 185 8.71 -4.82 -23.30
CA ASP A 185 10.06 -5.33 -23.04
C ASP A 185 10.03 -6.66 -22.26
N GLU A 186 10.74 -7.66 -22.78
CA GLU A 186 10.77 -9.02 -22.22
C GLU A 186 11.46 -9.09 -20.85
N LYS A 187 12.50 -8.29 -20.62
CA LYS A 187 13.21 -8.26 -19.34
C LYS A 187 12.35 -7.62 -18.26
N ILE A 188 11.68 -6.51 -18.58
CA ILE A 188 10.72 -5.87 -17.66
C ILE A 188 9.57 -6.84 -17.36
N ARG A 189 9.08 -7.57 -18.36
CA ARG A 189 8.04 -8.59 -18.18
C ARG A 189 8.49 -9.69 -17.24
N ALA A 190 9.68 -10.24 -17.42
CA ALA A 190 10.24 -11.28 -16.56
C ALA A 190 10.43 -10.81 -15.11
N ALA A 191 10.93 -9.58 -14.92
CA ALA A 191 11.05 -8.97 -13.60
C ALA A 191 9.67 -8.75 -12.94
N PHE A 192 8.69 -8.26 -13.71
CA PHE A 192 7.31 -8.06 -13.23
C PHE A 192 6.65 -9.37 -12.80
N VAL A 193 6.80 -10.45 -13.59
CA VAL A 193 6.32 -11.80 -13.22
C VAL A 193 6.96 -12.24 -11.91
N SER A 194 8.29 -12.16 -11.82
CA SER A 194 9.02 -12.63 -10.63
C SER A 194 8.60 -11.86 -9.36
N ILE A 195 8.49 -10.54 -9.45
CA ILE A 195 8.01 -9.68 -8.35
C ILE A 195 6.58 -10.06 -7.94
N THR A 196 5.68 -10.20 -8.90
CA THR A 196 4.26 -10.50 -8.60
C THR A 196 4.05 -11.92 -8.10
N ASP A 197 4.85 -12.89 -8.55
CA ASP A 197 4.82 -14.27 -8.05
C ASP A 197 5.26 -14.36 -6.59
N LEU A 198 6.33 -13.65 -6.20
CA LEU A 198 6.77 -13.58 -4.80
C LEU A 198 5.67 -13.01 -3.89
N ILE A 199 5.00 -11.95 -4.34
CA ILE A 199 3.89 -11.33 -3.60
C ILE A 199 2.71 -12.30 -3.50
N HIS A 200 2.33 -12.94 -4.60
CA HIS A 200 1.16 -13.84 -4.64
C HIS A 200 1.34 -15.09 -3.77
N LYS A 201 2.57 -15.61 -3.68
CA LYS A 201 2.88 -16.76 -2.83
C LYS A 201 3.03 -16.42 -1.35
N GLY A 202 3.01 -15.14 -0.98
CA GLY A 202 3.26 -14.71 0.40
C GLY A 202 4.73 -14.88 0.82
N GLU A 203 5.65 -15.04 -0.14
CA GLU A 203 7.05 -15.36 0.09
C GLU A 203 7.94 -14.12 0.32
N THR A 204 7.32 -12.95 0.47
CA THR A 204 8.08 -11.71 0.71
C THR A 204 8.67 -11.69 2.12
N ALA A 205 9.86 -11.11 2.29
CA ALA A 205 10.50 -10.99 3.60
C ALA A 205 9.60 -10.30 4.64
N PHE A 206 8.78 -9.33 4.20
CA PHE A 206 7.82 -8.67 5.07
C PHE A 206 6.65 -9.59 5.49
N GLN A 207 6.04 -10.32 4.55
CA GLN A 207 4.96 -11.26 4.86
C GLN A 207 5.44 -12.39 5.77
N ALA A 208 6.64 -12.93 5.50
CA ALA A 208 7.26 -13.96 6.32
C ALA A 208 7.56 -13.46 7.76
N LEU A 209 8.07 -12.24 7.91
CA LEU A 209 8.40 -11.68 9.22
C LEU A 209 7.16 -11.40 10.07
N TYR A 210 6.09 -10.93 9.45
CA TYR A 210 4.92 -10.42 10.17
C TYR A 210 3.68 -11.31 10.10
N GLN A 211 3.74 -12.46 9.42
CA GLN A 211 2.63 -13.41 9.34
C GLN A 211 1.31 -12.71 9.01
N ILE A 212 1.32 -11.88 7.96
CA ILE A 212 0.16 -11.01 7.63
C ILE A 212 -1.08 -11.85 7.27
N ASP A 213 -0.86 -13.04 6.71
CA ASP A 213 -1.90 -13.95 6.24
C ASP A 213 -2.20 -15.09 7.25
N GLU A 214 -1.41 -15.22 8.33
CA GLU A 214 -1.66 -16.20 9.38
C GLU A 214 -2.38 -15.53 10.56
N LEU A 215 -3.60 -15.97 10.85
CA LEU A 215 -4.20 -15.72 12.16
C LEU A 215 -3.33 -16.46 13.19
N SER A 216 -2.78 -15.73 14.15
CA SER A 216 -2.06 -16.32 15.28
C SER A 216 -2.92 -17.44 15.89
N TYR A 217 -2.47 -18.69 15.76
CA TYR A 217 -3.13 -19.84 16.35
C TYR A 217 -3.25 -19.63 17.87
N TRP A 218 -4.44 -19.88 18.41
CA TRP A 218 -4.74 -19.77 19.85
C TRP A 218 -3.97 -20.76 20.73
N ASP A 219 -3.17 -21.66 20.14
CA ASP A 219 -2.45 -22.73 20.85
C ASP A 219 -1.21 -22.26 21.64
N SER A 220 -1.01 -20.95 21.80
CA SER A 220 0.15 -20.41 22.52
C SER A 220 -0.15 -19.30 23.55
N LEU A 221 -1.38 -19.23 24.06
CA LEU A 221 -1.72 -18.41 25.23
C LEU A 221 -1.73 -19.23 26.53
#